data_AF-A0AA47EEL9-F1
#
_entry.id   AF-A0AA47EEL9-F1
#
_cell.length_a   1.000
_cell.length_b   1.000
_cell.length_c   1.000
_cell.angle_alpha   90.00
_cell.angle_beta   90.00
_cell.angle_gamma   90.00
#
_symmetry.space_group_name_H-M   'P 1'
#
loop_
_entity.id
_entity.type
_entity.pdbx_description
1 polymer ?
#
loop_
_entity_poly.entity_id
_entity_poly.type
_entity_poly.pdbx_seq_one_letter_code
_entity_poly.pdbx_strand_id
1 'polypeptide(L)'
;MNLRKSISFLSFILLPITLNYFAPVLIVQASFEKTFTIMHIIFLLMILSAIFFGGSWCSYICPFGALQELVPTTKPKHKLPNLKWLTGGVFLTLIIAPLIMHGFQKVILPYHMVDTKVSVSSFHDLIRYYIITISIVLITIVLGKRTWCQYICPMYIFNYIGMNIGRLLKLPSLKITCKSEKCTQCKKCTNNCLMGIEVADMVKTNNWNTKECIQCGECLNVCKCDVLKRKWKK
;
A
#
# COMPACT_ATOMS: atom_id res chain seq x y z
N MET A 1 -6.92 -13.81 16.71
CA MET A 1 -6.77 -12.95 15.51
C MET A 1 -5.67 -11.94 15.77
N ASN A 2 -4.63 -11.85 14.92
CA ASN A 2 -3.52 -10.91 15.14
C ASN A 2 -4.03 -9.46 15.09
N LEU A 3 -3.55 -8.58 15.97
CA LEU A 3 -3.94 -7.15 16.04
C LEU A 3 -3.94 -6.47 14.65
N ARG A 4 -2.94 -6.78 13.81
CA ARG A 4 -2.88 -6.35 12.41
C ARG A 4 -4.12 -6.74 11.61
N LYS A 5 -4.50 -8.03 11.65
CA LYS A 5 -5.64 -8.57 10.90
C LYS A 5 -6.95 -7.93 11.36
N SER A 6 -7.10 -7.67 12.65
CA SER A 6 -8.26 -6.95 13.19
C SER A 6 -8.37 -5.53 12.64
N ILE A 7 -7.26 -4.77 12.63
CA ILE A 7 -7.21 -3.39 12.08
C ILE A 7 -7.50 -3.38 10.57
N SER A 8 -6.91 -4.32 9.82
CA SER A 8 -7.14 -4.43 8.38
C SER A 8 -8.59 -4.84 8.06
N PHE A 9 -9.17 -5.73 8.86
CA PHE A 9 -10.57 -6.13 8.71
C PHE A 9 -11.53 -4.98 9.01
N LEU A 10 -11.26 -4.20 10.07
CA LEU A 10 -12.01 -2.98 10.36
C LEU A 10 -11.92 -1.97 9.21
N SER A 11 -10.72 -1.81 8.62
CA SER A 11 -10.51 -0.94 7.46
C SER A 11 -11.34 -1.40 6.25
N PHE A 12 -11.50 -2.72 6.06
CA PHE A 12 -12.35 -3.28 5.01
C PHE A 12 -13.85 -3.02 5.28
N ILE A 13 -14.32 -3.11 6.52
CA ILE A 13 -15.70 -2.76 6.87
C ILE A 13 -15.97 -1.26 6.64
N LEU A 14 -14.97 -0.43 6.95
CA LEU A 14 -15.01 1.01 6.68
C LEU A 14 -14.74 1.38 5.21
N LEU A 15 -14.57 0.40 4.31
CA LEU A 15 -14.30 0.65 2.89
C LEU A 15 -15.36 1.54 2.22
N PRO A 16 -16.68 1.40 2.44
CA PRO A 16 -17.67 2.28 1.83
C PRO A 16 -17.46 3.75 2.17
N ILE A 17 -17.00 4.03 3.39
CA ILE A 17 -16.73 5.39 3.88
C ILE A 17 -15.36 5.88 3.40
N THR A 18 -14.35 5.00 3.43
CA THR A 18 -12.96 5.35 3.11
C THR A 18 -12.62 5.32 1.62
N LEU A 19 -13.52 4.81 0.77
CA LEU A 19 -13.27 4.67 -0.67
C LEU A 19 -12.90 5.99 -1.32
N ASN A 20 -13.73 7.03 -1.12
CA ASN A 20 -13.51 8.33 -1.73
C ASN A 20 -12.17 8.92 -1.28
N TYR A 21 -11.77 8.64 -0.03
CA TYR A 21 -10.50 9.06 0.55
C TYR A 21 -9.26 8.44 -0.11
N PHE A 22 -9.40 7.24 -0.67
CA PHE A 22 -8.30 6.53 -1.33
C PHE A 22 -8.49 6.42 -2.85
N ALA A 23 -9.51 7.08 -3.42
CA ALA A 23 -9.82 7.01 -4.84
C ALA A 23 -8.78 7.80 -5.66
N PRO A 24 -7.99 7.14 -6.52
CA PRO A 24 -7.00 7.83 -7.35
C PRO A 24 -7.65 8.86 -8.29
N VAL A 25 -8.84 8.55 -8.80
CA VAL A 25 -9.55 9.39 -9.77
C VAL A 25 -9.97 10.73 -9.18
N LEU A 26 -10.45 10.75 -7.93
CA LEU A 26 -10.96 11.97 -7.30
C LEU A 26 -9.86 12.99 -6.99
N ILE A 27 -8.67 12.54 -6.57
CA ILE A 27 -7.56 13.47 -6.37
C ILE A 27 -7.08 14.07 -7.69
N VAL A 28 -7.01 13.26 -8.76
CA VAL A 28 -6.64 13.76 -10.08
C VAL A 28 -7.65 14.79 -10.58
N GLN A 29 -8.95 14.49 -10.49
CA GLN A 29 -10.00 15.43 -10.87
C GLN A 29 -9.91 16.74 -10.06
N ALA A 30 -9.72 16.64 -8.74
CA ALA A 30 -9.53 17.80 -7.89
C ALA A 30 -8.30 18.64 -8.28
N SER A 31 -7.19 17.99 -8.68
CA SER A 31 -5.99 18.68 -9.18
C SER A 31 -6.26 19.43 -10.47
N PHE A 32 -7.03 18.86 -11.41
CA PHE A 32 -7.43 19.55 -12.66
C PHE A 32 -8.41 20.70 -12.40
N GLU A 33 -9.30 20.56 -11.43
CA GLU A 33 -10.21 21.62 -10.97
C GLU A 33 -9.53 22.64 -10.05
N LYS A 34 -8.20 22.54 -9.85
CA LYS A 34 -7.38 23.48 -9.08
C LYS A 34 -7.86 23.63 -7.63
N THR A 35 -8.42 22.56 -7.08
CA THR A 35 -9.05 22.55 -5.76
C THR A 35 -8.23 21.71 -4.78
N PHE A 36 -7.86 22.31 -3.65
CA PHE A 36 -7.23 21.60 -2.53
C PHE A 36 -8.30 20.86 -1.72
N THR A 37 -8.08 19.58 -1.48
CA THR A 37 -9.06 18.65 -0.90
C THR A 37 -8.45 17.80 0.20
N ILE A 38 -9.30 17.16 1.01
CA ILE A 38 -8.84 16.23 2.07
C ILE A 38 -7.99 15.07 1.52
N MET A 39 -8.16 14.70 0.25
CA MET A 39 -7.35 13.68 -0.43
C MET A 39 -5.87 14.03 -0.41
N HIS A 40 -5.54 15.27 -0.75
CA HIS A 40 -4.17 15.75 -0.80
C HIS A 40 -3.50 15.63 0.58
N ILE A 41 -4.24 15.91 1.65
CA ILE A 41 -3.78 15.75 3.03
C ILE A 41 -3.52 14.27 3.35
N ILE A 42 -4.42 13.37 2.94
CA ILE A 42 -4.26 11.92 3.20
C ILE A 42 -3.07 11.34 2.43
N PHE A 43 -2.88 11.71 1.15
CA PHE A 43 -1.72 11.25 0.38
C PHE A 43 -0.42 11.82 0.93
N LEU A 44 -0.41 13.07 1.39
CA LEU A 44 0.73 13.65 2.10
C LEU A 44 1.01 12.91 3.41
N LEU A 45 -0.02 12.62 4.21
CA LEU A 45 0.11 11.85 5.44
C LEU A 45 0.62 10.43 5.16
N MET A 46 0.21 9.82 4.05
CA MET A 46 0.71 8.53 3.61
C MET A 46 2.22 8.58 3.33
N ILE A 47 2.71 9.60 2.62
CA ILE A 47 4.17 9.83 2.43
C ILE A 47 4.86 9.99 3.78
N LEU A 48 4.34 10.86 4.65
CA LEU A 48 4.93 11.13 5.98
C LEU A 48 4.98 9.87 6.85
N SER A 49 3.93 9.06 6.82
CA SER A 49 3.89 7.79 7.54
C SER A 49 4.94 6.81 7.00
N ALA A 50 5.17 6.79 5.68
CA ALA A 50 6.13 5.89 5.05
C ALA A 50 7.59 6.26 5.37
N ILE A 51 7.86 7.52 5.73
CA ILE A 51 9.18 7.95 6.22
C ILE A 51 9.56 7.19 7.49
N PHE A 52 8.64 7.07 8.46
CA PHE A 52 8.92 6.46 9.77
C PHE A 52 8.55 4.97 9.83
N PHE A 53 7.43 4.57 9.22
CA PHE A 53 6.87 3.22 9.34
C PHE A 53 7.02 2.39 8.05
N GLY A 54 7.73 2.90 7.03
CA GLY A 54 7.88 2.24 5.73
C GLY A 54 6.53 1.94 5.07
N GLY A 55 6.46 0.83 4.32
CA GLY A 55 5.22 0.42 3.65
C GLY A 55 4.08 -0.10 4.57
N SER A 56 4.11 0.19 5.87
CA SER A 56 3.11 -0.30 6.84
C SER A 56 1.69 0.16 6.50
N TRP A 57 1.50 1.35 5.92
CA TRP A 57 0.17 1.85 5.54
C TRP A 57 -0.59 0.85 4.66
N CYS A 58 0.07 0.28 3.66
CA CYS A 58 -0.50 -0.73 2.76
C CYS A 58 -0.85 -2.06 3.45
N SER A 59 -0.27 -2.34 4.62
CA SER A 59 -0.54 -3.57 5.36
C SER A 59 -1.60 -3.41 6.45
N TYR A 60 -1.78 -2.21 7.01
CA TYR A 60 -2.65 -1.98 8.17
C TYR A 60 -3.90 -1.19 7.80
N ILE A 61 -3.77 -0.14 6.98
CA ILE A 61 -4.83 0.85 6.72
C ILE A 61 -5.51 0.61 5.37
N CYS A 62 -4.76 0.16 4.34
CA CYS A 62 -5.30 0.02 3.00
C CYS A 62 -6.40 -1.09 2.93
N PRO A 63 -7.65 -0.75 2.58
CA PRO A 63 -8.75 -1.72 2.57
C PRO A 63 -8.63 -2.70 1.38
N PHE A 64 -8.10 -2.27 0.24
CA PHE A 64 -7.79 -3.17 -0.88
C PHE A 64 -6.72 -4.21 -0.50
N GLY A 65 -5.75 -3.83 0.32
CA GLY A 65 -4.74 -4.76 0.82
C GLY A 65 -5.32 -5.81 1.77
N ALA A 66 -6.32 -5.43 2.58
CA ALA A 66 -7.06 -6.34 3.45
C ALA A 66 -7.93 -7.31 2.63
N LEU A 67 -8.65 -6.80 1.63
CA LEU A 67 -9.48 -7.58 0.72
C LEU A 67 -8.68 -8.70 0.05
N GLN A 68 -7.48 -8.40 -0.45
CA GLN A 68 -6.60 -9.37 -1.10
C GLN A 68 -6.00 -10.42 -0.14
N GLU A 69 -5.95 -10.12 1.16
CA GLU A 69 -5.49 -11.06 2.18
C GLU A 69 -6.59 -12.03 2.61
N LEU A 70 -7.86 -11.59 2.57
CA LEU A 70 -9.04 -12.41 2.85
C LEU A 70 -9.28 -13.48 1.77
N VAL A 71 -8.88 -13.21 0.52
CA VAL A 71 -8.96 -14.21 -0.56
C VAL A 71 -8.04 -15.40 -0.22
N PRO A 72 -8.55 -16.65 -0.20
CA PRO A 72 -7.79 -17.83 0.21
C PRO A 72 -6.84 -18.33 -0.90
N THR A 73 -5.98 -17.44 -1.40
CA THR A 73 -4.96 -17.76 -2.41
C THR A 73 -3.57 -17.88 -1.79
N THR A 74 -2.67 -18.52 -2.53
CA THR A 74 -1.27 -18.67 -2.16
C THR A 74 -0.45 -17.43 -2.52
N LYS A 75 0.87 -17.48 -2.23
CA LYS A 75 1.85 -16.51 -2.74
C LYS A 75 1.68 -16.26 -4.26
N PRO A 76 2.12 -15.10 -4.77
CA PRO A 76 2.05 -14.78 -6.19
C PRO A 76 2.59 -15.93 -7.04
N LYS A 77 1.81 -16.40 -8.02
CA LYS A 77 2.15 -17.56 -8.85
C LYS A 77 3.06 -17.19 -10.02
N HIS A 78 2.88 -16.00 -10.59
CA HIS A 78 3.57 -15.54 -11.78
C HIS A 78 4.25 -14.19 -11.56
N LYS A 79 5.46 -14.03 -12.13
CA LYS A 79 6.13 -12.73 -12.20
C LYS A 79 5.56 -11.95 -13.38
N LEU A 80 4.81 -10.89 -13.09
CA LEU A 80 4.29 -9.96 -14.11
C LEU A 80 5.30 -8.85 -14.43
N PRO A 81 5.12 -8.14 -15.57
CA PRO A 81 5.85 -6.89 -15.82
C PRO A 81 5.56 -5.86 -14.72
N ASN A 82 6.60 -5.13 -14.31
CA ASN A 82 6.55 -4.23 -13.16
C ASN A 82 5.95 -2.86 -13.53
N LEU A 83 4.67 -2.84 -13.91
CA LEU A 83 3.95 -1.68 -14.43
C LEU A 83 3.68 -0.58 -13.38
N LYS A 84 3.83 -0.89 -12.08
CA LYS A 84 3.62 0.02 -10.95
C LYS A 84 4.42 1.33 -11.05
N TRP A 85 5.57 1.29 -11.72
CA TRP A 85 6.39 2.47 -11.96
C TRP A 85 5.79 3.38 -13.02
N LEU A 86 5.23 2.79 -14.08
CA LEU A 86 4.52 3.53 -15.11
C LEU A 86 3.22 4.10 -14.56
N THR A 87 2.38 3.26 -13.94
CA THR A 87 1.10 3.71 -13.36
C THR A 87 1.31 4.73 -12.25
N GLY A 88 2.31 4.52 -11.38
CA GLY A 88 2.70 5.46 -10.34
C GLY A 88 3.27 6.77 -10.89
N GLY A 89 4.08 6.72 -11.94
CA GLY A 89 4.62 7.88 -12.63
C GLY A 89 3.53 8.73 -13.29
N VAL A 90 2.66 8.09 -14.09
CA VAL A 90 1.49 8.76 -14.70
C VAL A 90 0.61 9.37 -13.62
N PHE A 91 0.34 8.63 -12.54
CA PHE A 91 -0.49 9.11 -11.44
C PHE A 91 0.11 10.35 -10.75
N LEU A 92 1.41 10.32 -10.48
CA LEU A 92 2.11 11.45 -9.87
C LEU A 92 2.13 12.66 -10.81
N THR A 93 2.36 12.45 -12.11
CA THR A 93 2.32 13.53 -13.12
C THR A 93 0.93 14.17 -13.21
N LEU A 94 -0.15 13.38 -13.19
CA LEU A 94 -1.51 13.90 -13.27
C LEU A 94 -1.90 14.75 -12.04
N ILE A 95 -1.28 14.51 -10.88
CA ILE A 95 -1.50 15.31 -9.67
C ILE A 95 -0.61 16.56 -9.68
N ILE A 96 0.67 16.41 -10.01
CA ILE A 96 1.66 17.48 -9.86
C ILE A 96 1.63 18.48 -11.03
N ALA A 97 1.39 18.04 -12.27
CA ALA A 97 1.47 18.93 -13.43
C ALA A 97 0.44 20.08 -13.37
N PRO A 98 -0.86 19.84 -13.09
CA PRO A 98 -1.83 20.93 -12.92
C PRO A 98 -1.47 21.86 -11.76
N LEU A 99 -0.91 21.30 -10.69
CA LEU A 99 -0.49 22.05 -9.50
C LEU A 99 0.66 23.01 -9.78
N ILE A 100 1.67 22.60 -10.56
CA ILE A 100 2.79 23.47 -10.94
C ILE A 100 2.34 24.57 -11.90
N MET A 101 1.47 24.25 -12.87
CA MET A 101 1.04 25.22 -13.90
C MET A 101 0.08 26.29 -13.36
N HIS A 102 -0.83 25.92 -12.47
CA HIS A 102 -1.94 26.80 -12.07
C HIS A 102 -2.07 27.04 -10.57
N GLY A 103 -1.36 26.27 -9.74
CA GLY A 103 -1.53 26.31 -8.28
C GLY A 103 -2.91 25.84 -7.81
N PHE A 104 -3.11 25.84 -6.50
CA PHE A 104 -4.44 25.70 -5.92
C PHE A 104 -5.14 27.05 -5.89
N GLN A 105 -6.33 27.12 -6.47
CA GLN A 105 -7.15 28.34 -6.52
C GLN A 105 -8.34 28.29 -5.56
N LYS A 106 -8.77 27.08 -5.17
CA LYS A 106 -9.90 26.85 -4.27
C LYS A 106 -9.52 25.85 -3.19
N VAL A 107 -10.12 25.99 -2.01
CA VAL A 107 -9.99 25.01 -0.91
C VAL A 107 -11.38 24.47 -0.60
N ILE A 108 -11.62 23.21 -0.96
CA ILE A 108 -12.87 22.51 -0.65
C ILE A 108 -12.46 21.20 0.02
N LEU A 109 -12.41 21.22 1.36
CA LEU A 109 -12.01 20.05 2.14
C LEU A 109 -12.93 18.84 1.90
N PRO A 110 -14.27 18.97 1.97
CA PRO A 110 -15.19 17.87 1.68
C PRO A 110 -15.59 17.84 0.18
N TYR A 111 -14.60 17.79 -0.71
CA TYR A 111 -14.81 17.75 -2.16
C TYR A 111 -15.61 16.50 -2.58
N HIS A 112 -16.81 16.71 -3.12
CA HIS A 112 -17.80 15.66 -3.40
C HIS A 112 -18.17 14.78 -2.17
N MET A 113 -18.04 15.30 -0.95
CA MET A 113 -18.37 14.56 0.28
C MET A 113 -19.66 15.04 0.97
N VAL A 114 -20.07 16.30 0.76
CA VAL A 114 -21.23 16.90 1.46
C VAL A 114 -22.56 16.52 0.80
N ASP A 115 -22.59 16.38 -0.52
CA ASP A 115 -23.80 15.98 -1.26
C ASP A 115 -24.14 14.48 -1.11
N THR A 116 -23.23 13.70 -0.52
CA THR A 116 -23.34 12.24 -0.41
C THR A 116 -23.26 11.81 1.06
N LYS A 117 -24.34 12.00 1.83
CA LYS A 117 -24.45 11.50 3.23
C LYS A 117 -24.27 9.98 3.36
N VAL A 118 -24.35 9.26 2.24
CA VAL A 118 -23.78 7.92 2.04
C VAL A 118 -22.96 8.00 0.75
N SER A 119 -21.73 7.49 0.78
CA SER A 119 -20.69 7.47 -0.27
C SER A 119 -21.10 6.83 -1.62
N VAL A 120 -22.38 6.49 -1.77
CA VAL A 120 -23.00 5.87 -2.94
C VAL A 120 -24.38 6.48 -3.17
N SER A 121 -24.45 7.77 -3.51
CA SER A 121 -25.74 8.38 -3.88
C SER A 121 -26.02 8.29 -5.38
N SER A 122 -24.98 8.15 -6.21
CA SER A 122 -25.09 8.04 -7.67
C SER A 122 -24.84 6.61 -8.14
N PHE A 123 -25.77 6.07 -8.93
CA PHE A 123 -25.67 4.72 -9.53
C PHE A 123 -24.34 4.49 -10.26
N HIS A 124 -23.82 5.52 -10.93
CA HIS A 124 -22.53 5.48 -11.63
C HIS A 124 -21.31 5.29 -10.72
N ASP A 125 -21.29 5.90 -9.53
CA ASP A 125 -20.18 5.75 -8.59
C ASP A 125 -20.15 4.36 -7.96
N LEU A 126 -21.34 3.80 -7.69
CA LEU A 126 -21.47 2.42 -7.22
C LEU A 126 -20.92 1.41 -8.24
N ILE A 127 -21.29 1.60 -9.51
CA ILE A 127 -20.83 0.73 -10.60
C ILE A 127 -19.30 0.81 -10.74
N ARG A 128 -18.73 2.02 -10.78
CA ARG A 128 -17.28 2.21 -10.86
C ARG A 128 -16.56 1.52 -9.69
N TYR A 129 -17.09 1.67 -8.49
CA TYR A 129 -16.55 1.05 -7.29
C TYR A 129 -16.54 -0.48 -7.37
N TYR A 130 -17.68 -1.10 -7.70
CA TYR A 130 -17.76 -2.55 -7.81
C TYR A 130 -16.87 -3.09 -8.92
N ILE A 131 -16.81 -2.42 -10.07
CA ILE A 131 -15.92 -2.83 -11.17
C ILE A 131 -14.46 -2.86 -10.71
N ILE A 132 -13.96 -1.81 -10.07
CA ILE A 132 -12.57 -1.76 -9.58
C ILE A 132 -12.32 -2.84 -8.54
N THR A 133 -13.23 -2.98 -7.58
CA THR A 133 -13.10 -3.95 -6.48
C THR A 133 -13.12 -5.38 -6.98
N ILE A 134 -14.08 -5.73 -7.84
CA ILE A 134 -14.20 -7.04 -8.47
C ILE A 134 -12.97 -7.34 -9.34
N SER A 135 -12.49 -6.36 -10.10
CA SER A 135 -11.28 -6.51 -10.93
C SER A 135 -10.07 -6.85 -10.07
N ILE A 136 -9.86 -6.14 -8.97
CA ILE A 136 -8.76 -6.41 -8.04
C ILE A 136 -8.89 -7.80 -7.41
N VAL A 137 -10.10 -8.21 -7.00
CA VAL A 137 -10.35 -9.54 -6.44
C VAL A 137 -10.10 -10.62 -7.47
N LEU A 138 -10.58 -10.47 -8.69
CA LEU A 138 -10.39 -11.42 -9.78
C LEU A 138 -8.90 -11.63 -10.08
N ILE A 139 -8.14 -10.53 -10.19
CA ILE A 139 -6.68 -10.58 -10.35
C ILE A 139 -6.03 -11.36 -9.19
N THR A 140 -6.51 -11.16 -7.96
CA THR A 140 -5.97 -11.83 -6.77
C THR A 140 -6.30 -13.32 -6.73
N ILE A 141 -7.49 -13.72 -7.20
CA ILE A 141 -7.90 -15.12 -7.33
C ILE A 141 -7.01 -15.84 -8.33
N VAL A 142 -6.81 -15.24 -9.51
CA VAL A 142 -6.09 -15.86 -10.62
C VAL A 142 -4.57 -15.89 -10.36
N LEU A 143 -3.99 -14.76 -9.94
CA LEU A 143 -2.53 -14.57 -9.91
C LEU A 143 -1.90 -14.70 -8.52
N GLY A 144 -2.72 -14.68 -7.46
CA GLY A 144 -2.30 -14.85 -6.07
C GLY A 144 -2.36 -13.58 -5.24
N LYS A 145 -1.95 -13.70 -3.97
CA LYS A 145 -2.03 -12.60 -2.99
C LYS A 145 -1.18 -11.41 -3.40
N ARG A 146 -1.77 -10.21 -3.30
CA ARG A 146 -1.12 -8.91 -3.53
C ARG A 146 -0.48 -8.68 -4.89
N THR A 147 -0.84 -9.46 -5.91
CA THR A 147 -0.33 -9.26 -7.28
C THR A 147 -0.64 -7.85 -7.80
N TRP A 148 -1.85 -7.33 -7.60
CA TRP A 148 -2.18 -5.94 -7.98
C TRP A 148 -1.25 -4.92 -7.32
N CYS A 149 -1.02 -5.07 -6.00
CA CYS A 149 -0.14 -4.17 -5.25
C CYS A 149 1.32 -4.27 -5.68
N GLN A 150 1.78 -5.44 -6.13
CA GLN A 150 3.15 -5.66 -6.55
C GLN A 150 3.47 -5.12 -7.95
N TYR A 151 2.48 -5.12 -8.85
CA TYR A 151 2.74 -4.90 -10.28
C TYR A 151 1.98 -3.73 -10.91
N ILE A 152 0.85 -3.28 -10.33
CA ILE A 152 -0.02 -2.29 -11.00
C ILE A 152 -0.35 -1.09 -10.11
N CYS A 153 -0.41 -1.28 -8.79
CA CYS A 153 -0.94 -0.26 -7.87
C CYS A 153 -0.21 1.10 -7.98
N PRO A 154 -0.90 2.18 -8.37
CA PRO A 154 -0.29 3.51 -8.49
C PRO A 154 0.12 4.07 -7.12
N MET A 155 -0.52 3.63 -6.04
CA MET A 155 -0.23 4.09 -4.67
C MET A 155 1.13 3.63 -4.13
N TYR A 156 1.79 2.71 -4.82
CA TYR A 156 3.15 2.31 -4.51
C TYR A 156 4.13 3.51 -4.54
N ILE A 157 3.93 4.47 -5.45
CA ILE A 157 4.88 5.59 -5.64
C ILE A 157 5.04 6.45 -4.38
N PHE A 158 3.96 6.75 -3.66
CA PHE A 158 4.00 7.55 -2.44
C PHE A 158 4.75 6.85 -1.30
N ASN A 159 4.55 5.53 -1.15
CA ASN A 159 5.30 4.74 -0.16
C ASN A 159 6.78 4.70 -0.52
N TYR A 160 7.09 4.52 -1.81
CA TYR A 160 8.46 4.52 -2.30
C TYR A 160 9.15 5.87 -2.07
N ILE A 161 8.46 6.98 -2.36
CA ILE A 161 8.94 8.34 -2.12
C ILE A 161 9.20 8.55 -0.63
N GLY A 162 8.23 8.25 0.24
CA GLY A 162 8.40 8.42 1.69
C GLY A 162 9.57 7.61 2.26
N MET A 163 9.68 6.33 1.88
CA MET A 163 10.80 5.48 2.29
C MET A 163 12.17 6.01 1.81
N ASN A 164 12.23 6.52 0.58
CA ASN A 164 13.45 7.12 0.05
C ASN A 164 13.81 8.44 0.74
N ILE A 165 12.84 9.30 1.02
CA ILE A 165 13.04 10.53 1.79
C ILE A 165 13.61 10.19 3.17
N GLY A 166 12.99 9.23 3.88
CA GLY A 166 13.50 8.78 5.18
C GLY A 166 14.93 8.24 5.13
N ARG A 167 15.27 7.49 4.08
CA ARG A 167 16.63 6.98 3.85
C ARG A 167 17.62 8.10 3.51
N LEU A 168 17.23 9.07 2.69
CA LEU A 168 18.04 10.20 2.29
C LEU A 168 18.35 11.10 3.49
N LEU A 169 17.35 11.40 4.31
CA LEU A 169 17.45 12.21 5.52
C LEU A 169 18.00 11.43 6.73
N LYS A 170 18.35 10.13 6.57
CA LYS A 170 18.85 9.23 7.63
C LYS A 170 17.97 9.22 8.88
N LEU A 171 16.66 9.34 8.69
CA LEU A 171 15.68 9.36 9.78
C LEU A 171 15.49 7.96 10.35
N PRO A 172 15.26 7.83 11.67
CA PRO A 172 14.96 6.54 12.27
C PRO A 172 13.64 6.03 11.68
N SER A 173 13.68 4.83 11.12
CA SER A 173 12.50 4.15 10.59
C SER A 173 12.39 2.74 11.14
N LEU A 174 11.16 2.28 11.28
CA LEU A 174 10.85 0.91 11.60
C LEU A 174 11.36 0.04 10.47
N LYS A 175 12.25 -0.91 10.75
CA LYS A 175 12.77 -1.88 9.79
C LYS A 175 12.68 -3.27 10.38
N ILE A 176 12.35 -4.25 9.56
CA ILE A 176 12.61 -5.65 9.92
C ILE A 176 14.11 -5.86 9.73
N THR A 177 14.77 -6.44 10.71
CA THR A 177 16.20 -6.73 10.75
C THR A 177 16.40 -8.22 10.91
N CYS A 178 17.54 -8.72 10.46
CA CYS A 178 17.85 -10.15 10.47
C CYS A 178 19.19 -10.41 11.16
N LYS A 179 19.27 -11.51 11.91
CA LYS A 179 20.52 -12.11 12.41
C LYS A 179 20.66 -13.54 11.87
N SER A 180 21.44 -13.73 10.81
CA SER A 180 21.46 -14.97 10.02
C SER A 180 21.97 -16.22 10.75
N GLU A 181 22.70 -16.05 11.85
CA GLU A 181 23.36 -17.12 12.63
C GLU A 181 22.48 -18.33 12.98
N LYS A 182 21.17 -18.12 13.21
CA LYS A 182 20.24 -19.18 13.63
C LYS A 182 19.28 -19.63 12.53
N CYS A 183 19.48 -19.22 11.28
CA CYS A 183 18.55 -19.51 10.20
C CYS A 183 18.70 -20.93 9.66
N THR A 184 17.63 -21.73 9.72
CA THR A 184 17.59 -23.12 9.22
C THR A 184 17.13 -23.26 7.76
N GLN A 185 16.96 -22.15 7.03
CA GLN A 185 16.49 -22.15 5.63
C GLN A 185 15.17 -22.92 5.38
N CYS A 186 14.29 -23.02 6.38
CA CYS A 186 13.00 -23.72 6.25
C CYS A 186 11.98 -23.08 5.28
N LYS A 187 12.29 -21.92 4.68
CA LYS A 187 11.46 -21.15 3.72
C LYS A 187 10.04 -20.78 4.16
N LYS A 188 9.67 -21.01 5.42
CA LYS A 188 8.34 -20.62 5.97
C LYS A 188 8.07 -19.12 5.89
N CYS A 189 9.08 -18.28 6.12
CA CYS A 189 8.96 -16.83 6.00
C CYS A 189 8.72 -16.38 4.54
N THR A 190 9.39 -16.99 3.56
CA THR A 190 9.19 -16.74 2.13
C THR A 190 7.78 -17.17 1.71
N ASN A 191 7.33 -18.36 2.10
CA ASN A 191 6.03 -18.89 1.70
C ASN A 191 4.83 -18.11 2.28
N ASN A 192 5.01 -17.47 3.44
CA ASN A 192 3.99 -16.62 4.06
C ASN A 192 4.18 -15.12 3.79
N CYS A 193 5.15 -14.72 2.95
CA CYS A 193 5.33 -13.32 2.60
C CYS A 193 4.18 -12.84 1.70
N LEU A 194 3.39 -11.88 2.19
CA LEU A 194 2.28 -11.30 1.42
C LEU A 194 2.74 -10.61 0.13
N MET A 195 3.98 -10.12 0.09
CA MET A 195 4.57 -9.45 -1.08
C MET A 195 5.47 -10.38 -1.89
N GLY A 196 5.40 -11.70 -1.68
CA GLY A 196 6.16 -12.68 -2.47
C GLY A 196 7.68 -12.53 -2.39
N ILE A 197 8.21 -11.87 -1.37
CA ILE A 197 9.64 -11.63 -1.21
C ILE A 197 10.34 -12.92 -0.76
N GLU A 198 11.48 -13.22 -1.36
CA GLU A 198 12.35 -14.36 -1.01
C GLU A 198 13.13 -14.11 0.29
N VAL A 199 12.40 -14.04 1.41
CA VAL A 199 12.95 -13.69 2.73
C VAL A 199 14.06 -14.64 3.16
N ALA A 200 13.88 -15.95 3.03
CA ALA A 200 14.89 -16.94 3.43
C ALA A 200 16.21 -16.75 2.67
N ASP A 201 16.15 -16.46 1.38
CA ASP A 201 17.33 -16.26 0.53
C ASP A 201 18.03 -14.93 0.85
N MET A 202 17.28 -13.86 1.17
CA MET A 202 17.84 -12.62 1.69
C MET A 202 18.54 -12.80 3.03
N VAL A 203 18.01 -13.65 3.91
CA VAL A 203 18.67 -14.00 5.19
C VAL A 203 20.00 -14.73 4.93
N LYS A 204 20.02 -15.68 3.98
CA LYS A 204 21.21 -16.47 3.66
C LYS A 204 22.35 -15.62 3.09
N THR A 205 22.00 -14.75 2.15
CA THR A 205 22.97 -13.92 1.41
C THR A 205 23.40 -12.67 2.18
N ASN A 206 22.84 -12.42 3.37
CA ASN A 206 22.97 -11.17 4.13
C ASN A 206 22.61 -9.91 3.30
N ASN A 207 21.90 -10.06 2.18
CA ASN A 207 21.47 -8.97 1.33
C ASN A 207 20.04 -8.55 1.69
N TRP A 208 19.94 -7.70 2.71
CA TRP A 208 18.66 -7.28 3.25
C TRP A 208 18.06 -6.10 2.49
N ASN A 209 17.42 -6.37 1.33
CA ASN A 209 16.75 -5.37 0.52
C ASN A 209 15.23 -5.36 0.76
N THR A 210 14.73 -4.36 1.49
CA THR A 210 13.31 -4.27 1.89
C THR A 210 12.52 -3.18 1.17
N LYS A 211 12.95 -2.76 -0.03
CA LYS A 211 12.27 -1.70 -0.80
C LYS A 211 10.79 -2.01 -1.09
N GLU A 212 10.44 -3.28 -1.30
CA GLU A 212 9.07 -3.71 -1.58
C GLU A 212 8.33 -4.23 -0.33
N CYS A 213 8.99 -4.21 0.84
CA CYS A 213 8.42 -4.74 2.06
C CYS A 213 7.39 -3.77 2.65
N ILE A 214 6.14 -4.20 2.68
CA ILE A 214 5.02 -3.51 3.35
C ILE A 214 5.03 -3.63 4.88
N GLN A 215 6.09 -4.21 5.45
CA GLN A 215 6.26 -4.41 6.89
C GLN A 215 5.08 -5.10 7.61
N CYS A 216 4.39 -6.02 6.94
CA CYS A 216 3.24 -6.74 7.53
C CYS A 216 3.60 -7.60 8.76
N GLY A 217 4.86 -8.03 8.88
CA GLY A 217 5.33 -8.84 10.00
C GLY A 217 4.93 -10.31 9.96
N GLU A 218 4.33 -10.81 8.87
CA GLU A 218 3.94 -12.23 8.77
C GLU A 218 5.16 -13.17 8.84
N CYS A 219 6.31 -12.72 8.30
CA CYS A 219 7.58 -13.44 8.41
C CYS A 219 8.10 -13.55 9.85
N LEU A 220 7.77 -12.60 10.73
CA LEU A 220 8.11 -12.64 12.15
C LEU A 220 7.29 -13.72 12.86
N ASN A 221 5.98 -13.77 12.58
CA ASN A 221 5.04 -14.67 13.23
C ASN A 221 5.32 -16.15 12.94
N VAL A 222 5.78 -16.47 11.73
CA VAL A 222 6.01 -17.87 11.31
C VAL A 222 7.45 -18.36 11.58
N CYS A 223 8.37 -17.46 11.92
CA CYS A 223 9.77 -17.80 12.14
C CYS A 223 9.99 -18.37 13.55
N LYS A 224 10.14 -19.69 13.65
CA LYS A 224 10.43 -20.37 14.94
C LYS A 224 11.83 -20.09 15.50
N CYS A 225 12.77 -19.63 14.68
CA CYS A 225 14.16 -19.39 15.07
C CYS A 225 14.39 -17.97 15.62
N ASP A 226 13.37 -17.10 15.64
CA ASP A 226 13.45 -15.69 16.09
C ASP A 226 14.60 -14.88 15.46
N VAL A 227 14.92 -15.22 14.20
CA VAL A 227 16.00 -14.60 13.40
C VAL A 227 15.62 -13.20 12.93
N LEU A 228 14.33 -12.94 12.78
CA LEU A 228 13.76 -11.71 12.25
C LEU A 228 13.22 -10.87 13.39
N LYS A 229 13.64 -9.61 13.51
CA LYS A 229 13.17 -8.68 14.55
C LYS A 229 12.83 -7.32 13.97
N ARG A 230 11.73 -6.73 14.45
CA ARG A 230 11.35 -5.35 14.10
C ARG A 230 12.10 -4.38 15.01
N LYS A 231 12.87 -3.47 14.44
CA LYS A 231 13.68 -2.48 15.18
C LYS A 231 13.62 -1.12 14.51
N TRP A 232 13.70 -0.06 15.31
CA TRP A 232 13.95 1.27 14.80
C TRP A 232 15.42 1.41 14.43
N LYS A 233 15.71 1.76 13.17
CA LYS A 233 17.07 1.92 12.67
C LYS A 233 17.13 3.11 11.73
N LYS A 234 18.20 3.90 11.83
CA LYS A 234 18.53 4.96 10.87
C LYS A 234 18.80 4.36 9.48
#